data_AF-A0A946E5L9-F1
#
_entry.id   AF-A0A946E5L9-F1
#
_cell.length_a   1.000
_cell.length_b   1.000
_cell.length_c   1.000
_cell.angle_alpha   90.00
_cell.angle_beta   90.00
_cell.angle_gamma   90.00
#
_symmetry.space_group_name_H-M   'P 1'
#
loop_
_entity.id
_entity.type
_entity.pdbx_description
1 polymer ?
#
loop_
_entity_poly.entity_id
_entity_poly.type
_entity_poly.pdbx_seq_one_letter_code
_entity_poly.pdbx_strand_id
1 'polypeptide(L)' 'TAIGDVVNTASRLEAATKEFQAELVVSERVLDLEEMPDGSINRHEIEIRGRRNKLTIMAFDAAVDVESFIS' A
#
# COMPACT_ATOMS: atom_id res chain seq x y z
N THR A 1 -15.56 -16.04 -4.56
CA THR A 1 -15.98 -15.08 -3.52
C THR A 1 -15.17 -13.81 -3.70
N ALA A 2 -15.76 -12.71 -4.18
CA ALA A 2 -15.02 -11.46 -4.40
C ALA A 2 -14.81 -10.65 -3.09
N ILE A 3 -15.64 -10.88 -2.07
CA ILE A 3 -15.58 -10.18 -0.78
C ILE A 3 -14.35 -10.59 0.05
N GLY A 4 -13.92 -11.85 -0.05
CA GLY A 4 -12.79 -12.38 0.72
C GLY A 4 -11.45 -11.70 0.37
N ASP A 5 -11.26 -11.36 -0.91
CA ASP A 5 -10.01 -10.75 -1.38
C ASP A 5 -9.84 -9.32 -0.88
N VAL A 6 -10.91 -8.53 -0.83
CA VAL A 6 -10.88 -7.15 -0.34
C VAL A 6 -10.62 -7.11 1.17
N VAL A 7 -11.31 -7.95 1.95
CA VAL A 7 -11.12 -8.04 3.41
C VAL A 7 -9.71 -8.54 3.76
N ASN A 8 -9.21 -9.55 3.03
CA ASN A 8 -7.85 -10.04 3.19
C ASN A 8 -6.83 -8.94 2.88
N THR A 9 -7.01 -8.22 1.76
CA THR A 9 -6.13 -7.11 1.41
C THR A 9 -6.13 -6.02 2.48
N ALA A 10 -7.31 -5.59 2.97
CA ALA A 10 -7.40 -4.56 4.00
C ALA A 10 -6.69 -4.96 5.31
N SER A 11 -6.92 -6.18 5.79
CA SER A 11 -6.25 -6.69 6.99
C SER A 11 -4.72 -6.80 6.83
N ARG A 12 -4.24 -7.10 5.61
CA ARG A 12 -2.79 -7.13 5.33
C ARG A 12 -2.18 -5.74 5.28
N LEU A 13 -2.88 -4.77 4.70
CA LEU A 13 -2.44 -3.38 4.71
C LEU A 13 -2.38 -2.81 6.15
N GLU A 14 -3.35 -3.16 7.01
CA GLU A 14 -3.31 -2.79 8.44
C GLU A 14 -2.17 -3.48 9.21
N ALA A 15 -1.77 -4.69 8.83
CA ALA A 15 -0.58 -5.31 9.41
C ALA A 15 0.71 -4.61 8.95
N ALA A 16 0.75 -4.21 7.66
CA ALA A 16 1.90 -3.52 7.06
C ALA A 16 2.17 -2.16 7.71
N THR A 17 1.16 -1.40 8.14
CA THR A 17 1.40 -0.13 8.88
C THR A 17 2.22 -0.35 10.14
N LYS A 18 1.95 -1.44 10.88
CA LYS A 18 2.70 -1.80 12.09
C LYS A 18 4.11 -2.30 11.76
N GLU A 19 4.26 -3.09 10.71
CA GLU A 19 5.55 -3.64 10.27
C GLU A 19 6.50 -2.55 9.81
N PHE A 20 6.00 -1.56 9.06
CA PHE A 20 6.81 -0.46 8.51
C PHE A 20 6.83 0.79 9.38
N GLN A 21 6.20 0.75 10.56
CA GLN A 21 6.07 1.90 11.47
C GLN A 21 5.49 3.15 10.78
N ALA A 22 4.57 2.95 9.85
CA ALA A 22 3.97 3.99 9.01
C ALA A 22 2.56 4.35 9.50
N GLU A 23 2.19 5.63 9.43
CA GLU A 23 0.82 6.08 9.73
C GLU A 23 -0.18 5.68 8.64
N LEU A 24 0.28 5.58 7.39
CA LEU A 24 -0.54 5.23 6.23
C LEU A 24 0.18 4.25 5.33
N VAL A 25 -0.55 3.20 4.93
CA VAL A 25 -0.12 2.28 3.87
C VAL A 25 -1.25 2.14 2.87
N VAL A 26 -0.93 2.34 1.60
CA VAL A 26 -1.89 2.21 0.48
C VAL A 26 -1.30 1.34 -0.60
N SER A 27 -2.16 0.61 -1.34
CA SER A 27 -1.70 -0.11 -2.52
C SER A 27 -1.44 0.88 -3.67
N GLU A 28 -0.47 0.57 -4.52
CA GLU A 28 -0.19 1.32 -5.76
C GLU A 28 -1.47 1.60 -6.57
N ARG A 29 -2.37 0.61 -6.70
CA ARG A 29 -3.65 0.75 -7.40
C ARG A 29 -4.60 1.81 -6.84
N VAL A 30 -4.48 2.16 -5.55
CA VAL A 30 -5.32 3.21 -4.94
C VAL A 30 -4.83 4.61 -5.34
N LEU A 31 -3.53 4.73 -5.58
CA LEU A 31 -2.93 6.00 -5.97
C LEU A 31 -3.13 6.29 -7.46
N ASP A 32 -3.44 5.28 -8.29
CA ASP A 32 -3.64 5.42 -9.75
C ASP A 32 -2.52 6.22 -10.44
N LEU A 33 -1.32 6.15 -9.86
CA LEU A 33 -0.14 6.86 -10.36
C LEU A 33 0.42 6.04 -11.51
N GLU A 34 0.37 6.59 -12.72
CA GLU A 34 0.88 5.94 -13.93
C GLU A 34 2.36 5.54 -13.75
N GLU A 35 3.17 6.39 -13.12
CA GLU A 35 4.57 6.11 -12.76
C GLU A 35 4.96 6.97 -11.54
N MET A 36 5.32 6.35 -10.41
CA MET A 36 5.85 7.08 -9.25
C MET A 36 7.34 7.38 -9.45
N PRO A 37 7.83 8.57 -9.10
CA PRO A 37 9.26 8.85 -9.09
C PRO A 37 9.96 7.87 -8.14
N ASP A 38 10.91 7.10 -8.67
CA ASP A 38 11.73 6.19 -7.87
C ASP A 38 12.48 6.97 -6.79
N GLY A 39 12.36 6.53 -5.54
CA GLY A 39 13.18 6.99 -4.41
C GLY A 39 12.57 8.05 -3.49
N SER A 40 11.40 8.61 -3.79
CA SER A 40 10.74 9.56 -2.88
C SER A 40 9.83 8.91 -1.83
N ILE A 41 9.47 7.63 -1.99
CA ILE A 41 8.52 6.95 -1.10
C ILE A 41 9.00 5.54 -0.76
N ASN A 42 8.73 5.12 0.49
CA ASN A 42 8.97 3.77 0.99
C ASN A 42 8.05 2.76 0.27
N ARG A 43 8.48 2.32 -0.92
CA ARG A 43 7.82 1.30 -1.73
C ARG A 43 8.19 -0.09 -1.24
N HIS A 44 7.18 -0.92 -0.98
CA HIS A 44 7.38 -2.31 -0.57
C HIS A 44 6.52 -3.27 -1.41
N GLU A 45 6.97 -4.50 -1.52
CA GLU A 45 6.15 -5.60 -2.03
C GLU A 45 5.77 -6.52 -0.88
N ILE A 46 4.47 -6.75 -0.70
CA ILE A 46 3.95 -7.68 0.31
C ILE A 46 3.23 -8.86 -0.33
N GLU A 47 3.34 -10.02 0.31
CA GLU A 47 2.57 -11.20 -0.09
C GLU A 47 1.15 -11.14 0.46
N ILE A 48 0.16 -11.36 -0.40
CA ILE A 48 -1.23 -11.51 0.01
C ILE A 48 -1.58 -12.99 -0.04
N ARG A 49 -1.94 -13.56 1.12
CA ARG A 49 -2.33 -14.97 1.23
C ARG A 49 -3.46 -15.28 0.25
N GLY A 50 -3.26 -16.28 -0.61
CA GLY A 50 -4.27 -16.67 -1.62
C GLY A 50 -4.16 -15.93 -2.96
N ARG A 51 -3.23 -14.97 -3.10
CA ARG A 51 -2.83 -14.40 -4.40
C ARG A 51 -1.48 -14.95 -4.84
N ARG A 52 -1.33 -15.11 -6.15
CA ARG A 52 -0.07 -15.50 -6.79
C ARG A 52 0.90 -14.33 -7.00
N ASN A 53 0.37 -13.12 -7.10
CA ASN A 53 1.15 -11.92 -7.34
C ASN A 53 1.29 -11.14 -6.03
N LYS A 54 2.49 -10.59 -5.80
CA LYS A 54 2.74 -9.65 -4.71
C LYS A 54 1.92 -8.38 -4.93
N LEU A 55 1.58 -7.71 -3.83
CA LEU A 55 0.95 -6.40 -3.85
C LEU A 55 2.02 -5.35 -3.58
N THR A 56 2.19 -4.42 -4.51
CA THR A 56 2.99 -3.22 -4.28
C THR A 56 2.20 -2.24 -3.42
N ILE A 57 2.87 -1.77 -2.37
CA ILE A 57 2.35 -0.80 -1.41
C ILE A 57 3.32 0.36 -1.25
N MET A 58 2.76 1.50 -0.85
CA MET A 58 3.50 2.70 -0.46
C MET A 58 3.24 2.95 1.02
N ALA A 59 4.30 3.08 1.80
CA ALA A 59 4.26 3.42 3.22
C ALA A 59 4.62 4.91 3.41
N PHE A 60 3.80 5.62 4.18
CA PHE A 60 3.99 7.03 4.50
C PHE A 60 4.13 7.20 6.00
N ASP A 61 5.20 7.87 6.43
CA ASP A 61 5.46 8.14 7.84
C ASP A 61 4.38 9.07 8.40
N ALA A 62 3.92 10.06 7.63
CA ALA A 62 2.78 10.90 7.96
C ALA A 62 1.68 10.80 6.91
N ALA A 63 0.43 10.65 7.33
CA ALA A 63 -0.70 10.51 6.40
C ALA A 63 -0.92 11.76 5.50
N VAL A 64 -0.52 12.95 5.97
CA VAL A 64 -0.59 14.20 5.21
C VAL A 64 0.31 14.19 3.97
N ASP A 65 1.37 13.39 3.97
CA ASP A 65 2.31 13.34 2.85
C ASP A 65 1.61 12.88 1.57
N VAL A 66 0.56 12.05 1.68
CA VAL A 66 -0.18 11.53 0.52
C VAL A 66 -0.82 12.64 -0.32
N GLU A 67 -1.24 13.76 0.29
CA GLU A 67 -1.84 14.90 -0.43
C GLU A 67 -0.84 15.55 -1.39
N SER A 68 0.44 15.56 -1.01
CA SER A 68 1.52 16.08 -1.85
C SER A 68 1.83 15.17 -3.05
N PHE A 69 1.32 13.94 -3.07
CA PHE A 69 1.56 12.95 -4.14
C PHE A 69 0.40 12.77 -5.10
N ILE A 70 -0.81 13.20 -4.74
CA ILE A 70 -2.01 13.05 -5.57
C ILE A 70 -2.49 14.37 -6.22
N SER A 71 -1.75 15.46 -6.00
CA SER A 71 -2.00 16.79 -6.59
C SER A 71 -1.15 17.02 -7.84
#